data_AF-A0A350LWJ3-F1
#
_entry.id   AF-A0A350LWJ3-F1
#
_cell.length_a   1.000
_cell.length_b   1.000
_cell.length_c   1.000
_cell.angle_alpha   90.00
_cell.angle_beta   90.00
_cell.angle_gamma   90.00
#
_symmetry.space_group_name_H-M   'P 1'
#
loop_
_entity.id
_entity.type
_entity.pdbx_description
1 polymer ?
#
loop_
_entity_poly.entity_id
_entity_poly.type
_entity_poly.pdbx_seq_one_letter_code
_entity_poly.pdbx_strand_id
1 'polypeptide(L)'
;MTTLVFGHKSPDTDSTGSPILWAWYLNEVQGGDAEPVLLGEPNTEAAFMLDRWNLPKPRIIDGVEAGQPCVVVDTNNPAELPEAINDADVRAIIDHHKLVGGLETKGPIDITVRPLACTATIMVDLMGDDAAKMPEAMKGAALTCILSDTLEFRS
;
A
#
# COMPACT_ATOMS: atom_id res chain seq x y z
N MET A 1 9.66 -16.40 2.64
CA MET A 1 9.43 -15.66 1.38
C MET A 1 9.05 -14.26 1.80
N THR A 2 9.71 -13.27 1.23
CA THR A 2 9.41 -11.86 1.46
C THR A 2 7.98 -11.56 1.01
N THR A 3 7.24 -10.80 1.81
CA THR A 3 5.86 -10.39 1.53
C THR A 3 5.89 -9.12 0.70
N LEU A 4 5.33 -9.17 -0.51
CA LEU A 4 5.26 -7.98 -1.36
C LEU A 4 4.10 -7.10 -0.92
N VAL A 5 4.33 -5.80 -0.77
CA VAL A 5 3.27 -4.82 -0.51
C VAL A 5 3.14 -3.94 -1.75
N PHE A 6 1.94 -3.81 -2.31
CA PHE A 6 1.71 -3.01 -3.51
C PHE A 6 0.27 -2.49 -3.60
N GLY A 7 0.12 -1.35 -4.28
CA GLY A 7 -1.17 -0.81 -4.68
C GLY A 7 -1.57 -1.17 -6.12
N HIS A 8 -2.36 -0.32 -6.74
CA HIS A 8 -2.86 -0.49 -8.11
C HIS A 8 -1.84 -0.18 -9.22
N LYS A 9 -2.08 -0.71 -10.43
CA LYS A 9 -1.27 -0.59 -11.67
C LYS A 9 -0.88 0.82 -12.11
N SER A 10 -1.69 1.82 -11.82
CA SER A 10 -1.41 3.22 -12.17
C SER A 10 -1.09 4.02 -10.90
N PRO A 11 0.06 3.78 -10.24
CA PRO A 11 0.29 4.25 -8.88
C PRO A 11 0.31 5.78 -8.81
N ASP A 12 -0.61 6.31 -8.02
CA ASP A 12 -0.61 7.69 -7.56
C ASP A 12 0.17 7.80 -6.23
N THR A 13 -0.01 8.90 -5.51
CA THR A 13 0.76 9.16 -4.29
C THR A 13 0.40 8.20 -3.16
N ASP A 14 -0.87 7.83 -2.98
CA ASP A 14 -1.25 6.87 -1.93
C ASP A 14 -0.84 5.45 -2.32
N SER A 15 -1.13 5.02 -3.55
CA SER A 15 -0.72 3.73 -4.10
C SER A 15 0.80 3.55 -4.22
N THR A 16 1.58 4.63 -4.12
CA THR A 16 3.06 4.60 -3.99
C THR A 16 3.53 4.64 -2.53
N GLY A 17 2.94 5.51 -1.71
CA GLY A 17 3.40 5.75 -0.34
C GLY A 17 2.89 4.71 0.66
N SER A 18 1.66 4.23 0.52
CA SER A 18 1.06 3.20 1.37
C SER A 18 1.85 1.89 1.37
N PRO A 19 2.32 1.36 0.22
CA PRO A 19 3.22 0.20 0.23
C PRO A 19 4.49 0.40 1.05
N ILE A 20 5.13 1.56 0.89
CA ILE A 20 6.37 1.91 1.61
C ILE A 20 6.10 1.99 3.12
N LEU A 21 5.03 2.69 3.50
CA LEU A 21 4.62 2.88 4.89
C LEU A 21 4.32 1.54 5.58
N TRP A 22 3.55 0.67 4.90
CA TRP A 22 3.15 -0.60 5.49
C TRP A 22 4.30 -1.60 5.54
N ALA A 23 5.15 -1.67 4.50
CA ALA A 23 6.34 -2.51 4.53
C ALA A 23 7.31 -2.09 5.65
N TRP A 24 7.49 -0.78 5.88
CA TRP A 24 8.24 -0.29 7.04
C TRP A 24 7.65 -0.80 8.35
N TYR A 25 6.34 -0.68 8.54
CA TYR A 25 5.68 -1.12 9.77
C TYR A 25 5.82 -2.64 9.99
N LEU A 26 5.63 -3.43 8.94
CA LEU A 26 5.80 -4.88 9.00
C LEU A 26 7.23 -5.27 9.39
N ASN A 27 8.25 -4.62 8.83
CA ASN A 27 9.65 -4.95 9.09
C ASN A 27 10.13 -4.43 10.45
N GLU A 28 9.95 -3.14 10.71
CA GLU A 28 10.59 -2.44 11.83
C GLU A 28 9.81 -2.57 13.14
N VAL A 29 8.51 -2.86 13.07
CA VAL A 29 7.65 -2.94 14.25
C VAL A 29 7.11 -4.34 14.48
N GLN A 30 6.64 -5.03 13.43
CA GLN A 30 6.09 -6.39 13.56
C GLN A 30 7.16 -7.49 13.43
N GLY A 31 8.40 -7.15 13.05
CA GLY A 31 9.51 -8.10 12.91
C GLY A 31 9.34 -9.08 11.74
N GLY A 32 8.62 -8.66 10.69
CA GLY A 32 8.38 -9.42 9.47
C GLY A 32 9.47 -9.28 8.41
N ASP A 33 9.16 -9.77 7.21
CA ASP A 33 9.98 -9.68 6.01
C ASP A 33 9.07 -9.25 4.85
N ALA A 34 9.08 -7.95 4.54
CA ALA A 34 8.24 -7.31 3.55
C ALA A 34 9.03 -6.37 2.61
N GLU A 35 8.68 -6.34 1.33
CA GLU A 35 9.25 -5.46 0.31
C GLU A 35 8.12 -4.62 -0.31
N PRO A 36 8.21 -3.28 -0.28
CA PRO A 36 7.30 -2.46 -1.08
C PRO A 36 7.68 -2.58 -2.55
N VAL A 37 6.69 -2.76 -3.42
CA VAL A 37 6.85 -2.80 -4.89
C VAL A 37 5.74 -2.01 -5.56
N LEU A 38 5.97 -1.58 -6.80
CA LEU A 38 4.97 -0.87 -7.61
C LEU A 38 4.56 -1.71 -8.81
N LEU A 39 3.32 -1.53 -9.26
CA LEU A 39 2.77 -2.18 -10.46
C LEU A 39 2.87 -1.32 -11.73
N GLY A 40 3.54 -0.16 -11.63
CA GLY A 40 3.72 0.79 -12.70
C GLY A 40 4.66 1.92 -12.29
N GLU A 41 4.94 2.84 -13.23
CA GLU A 41 5.70 4.05 -12.90
C GLU A 41 4.84 5.02 -12.07
N PRO A 42 5.36 5.54 -10.94
CA PRO A 42 4.65 6.53 -10.13
C PRO A 42 4.46 7.83 -10.90
N ASN A 43 3.34 8.51 -10.65
CA ASN A 43 3.09 9.82 -11.23
C ASN A 43 4.09 10.88 -10.71
N THR A 44 4.05 12.09 -11.26
CA THR A 44 5.01 13.16 -10.90
C THR A 44 4.90 13.63 -9.45
N GLU A 45 3.71 13.56 -8.84
CA GLU A 45 3.49 13.94 -7.44
C GLU A 45 4.07 12.88 -6.49
N ALA A 46 3.82 11.61 -6.78
CA ALA A 46 4.42 10.48 -6.07
C ALA A 46 5.95 10.48 -6.20
N ALA A 47 6.48 10.78 -7.40
CA ALA A 47 7.93 10.96 -7.58
C ALA A 47 8.48 12.11 -6.72
N PHE A 48 7.76 13.24 -6.65
CA PHE A 48 8.12 14.34 -5.75
C PHE A 48 8.13 13.90 -4.28
N MET A 49 7.16 13.12 -3.82
CA MET A 49 7.13 12.57 -2.46
C MET A 49 8.39 11.74 -2.17
N LEU A 50 8.77 10.85 -3.09
CA LEU A 50 9.97 10.01 -2.94
C LEU A 50 11.23 10.87 -2.78
N ASP A 51 11.42 11.84 -3.67
CA ASP A 51 12.56 12.75 -3.63
C ASP A 51 12.57 13.62 -2.37
N ARG A 52 11.41 14.18 -2.00
CA ARG A 52 11.24 15.09 -0.86
C ARG A 52 11.61 14.45 0.47
N TRP A 53 11.34 13.16 0.62
CA TRP A 53 11.57 12.38 1.83
C TRP A 53 12.78 11.44 1.74
N ASN A 54 13.56 11.52 0.65
CA ASN A 54 14.72 10.68 0.37
C ASN A 54 14.39 9.17 0.49
N LEU A 55 13.23 8.79 -0.05
CA LEU A 55 12.76 7.42 -0.09
C LEU A 55 13.20 6.78 -1.41
N PRO A 56 13.79 5.57 -1.38
CA PRO A 56 14.13 4.87 -2.60
C PRO A 56 12.85 4.54 -3.38
N LYS A 57 12.87 4.74 -4.71
CA LYS A 57 11.79 4.28 -5.57
C LYS A 57 11.67 2.75 -5.44
N PRO A 58 10.48 2.21 -5.05
CA PRO A 58 10.32 0.77 -4.97
C PRO A 58 10.49 0.12 -6.34
N ARG A 59 10.90 -1.15 -6.34
CA ARG A 59 11.06 -1.92 -7.58
C ARG A 59 9.70 -2.08 -8.26
N ILE A 60 9.67 -1.90 -9.58
CA ILE A 60 8.49 -2.14 -10.39
C ILE A 60 8.44 -3.62 -10.78
N ILE A 61 7.26 -4.23 -10.66
CA ILE A 61 7.00 -5.62 -11.04
C ILE A 61 5.88 -5.68 -12.08
N ASP A 62 5.99 -6.64 -13.00
CA ASP A 62 4.96 -6.89 -14.02
C ASP A 62 3.85 -7.82 -13.52
N GLY A 63 4.07 -8.50 -12.40
CA GLY A 63 3.09 -9.39 -11.78
C GLY A 63 3.63 -10.13 -10.56
N VAL A 64 2.82 -11.05 -10.05
CA VAL A 64 3.14 -11.90 -8.90
C VAL A 64 3.08 -13.38 -9.29
N GLU A 65 3.97 -14.19 -8.73
CA GLU A 65 3.95 -15.63 -8.92
C GLU A 65 2.86 -16.31 -8.07
N ALA A 66 2.42 -17.49 -8.48
CA ALA A 66 1.48 -18.29 -7.71
C ALA A 66 2.05 -18.60 -6.31
N GLY A 67 1.27 -18.30 -5.27
CA GLY A 67 1.66 -18.47 -3.88
C GLY A 67 2.63 -17.41 -3.33
N GLN A 68 2.99 -16.38 -4.11
CA GLN A 68 3.76 -15.24 -3.62
C GLN A 68 2.99 -14.54 -2.49
N PRO A 69 3.55 -14.45 -1.27
CA PRO A 69 2.94 -13.67 -0.20
C PRO A 69 2.79 -12.21 -0.57
N CYS A 70 1.61 -11.64 -0.41
CA CYS A 70 1.39 -10.22 -0.63
C CYS A 70 0.37 -9.56 0.29
N VAL A 71 0.48 -8.25 0.41
CA VAL A 71 -0.53 -7.36 0.98
C VAL A 71 -0.91 -6.36 -0.10
N VAL A 72 -2.21 -6.26 -0.38
CA VAL A 72 -2.75 -5.28 -1.32
C VAL A 72 -3.21 -4.06 -0.54
N VAL A 73 -2.84 -2.88 -1.01
CA VAL A 73 -3.23 -1.62 -0.38
C VAL A 73 -3.87 -0.71 -1.42
N ASP A 74 -4.75 0.19 -0.99
CA ASP A 74 -5.29 1.26 -1.84
C ASP A 74 -6.08 0.80 -3.10
N THR A 75 -6.44 -0.48 -3.13
CA THR A 75 -7.42 -1.03 -4.06
C THR A 75 -7.87 -2.40 -3.57
N ASN A 76 -9.05 -2.81 -4.00
CA ASN A 76 -9.51 -4.18 -3.95
C ASN A 76 -10.03 -4.65 -5.33
N ASN A 77 -9.84 -3.84 -6.37
CA ASN A 77 -10.34 -4.09 -7.72
C ASN A 77 -9.37 -5.00 -8.49
N PRO A 78 -9.74 -6.25 -8.86
CA PRO A 78 -8.86 -7.16 -9.60
C PRO A 78 -8.33 -6.59 -10.92
N ALA A 79 -9.09 -5.71 -11.58
CA ALA A 79 -8.68 -5.10 -12.84
C ALA A 79 -7.42 -4.22 -12.68
N GLU A 80 -7.23 -3.66 -11.49
CA GLU A 80 -6.11 -2.80 -11.11
C GLU A 80 -4.91 -3.57 -10.56
N LEU A 81 -5.02 -4.91 -10.43
CA LEU A 81 -4.03 -5.80 -9.83
C LEU A 81 -3.42 -6.76 -10.86
N PRO A 82 -2.32 -7.46 -10.55
CA PRO A 82 -1.73 -8.44 -11.46
C PRO A 82 -2.75 -9.50 -11.90
N GLU A 83 -2.64 -9.98 -13.14
CA GLU A 83 -3.59 -10.96 -13.68
C GLU A 83 -3.70 -12.23 -12.82
N ALA A 84 -2.57 -12.68 -12.26
CA ALA A 84 -2.47 -13.85 -11.40
C ALA A 84 -2.71 -13.55 -9.90
N ILE A 85 -3.37 -12.43 -9.54
CA ILE A 85 -3.55 -12.04 -8.13
C ILE A 85 -4.29 -13.10 -7.29
N ASN A 86 -5.26 -13.82 -7.88
CA ASN A 86 -5.99 -14.89 -7.18
C ASN A 86 -5.15 -16.16 -6.96
N ASP A 87 -4.05 -16.33 -7.69
CA ASP A 87 -3.12 -17.44 -7.47
C ASP A 87 -2.09 -17.13 -6.37
N ALA A 88 -1.92 -15.86 -6.02
CA ALA A 88 -1.02 -15.38 -4.98
C ALA A 88 -1.48 -15.77 -3.55
N ASP A 89 -0.59 -15.62 -2.58
CA ASP A 89 -0.91 -15.72 -1.15
C ASP A 89 -1.23 -14.31 -0.63
N VAL A 90 -2.40 -13.77 -1.03
CA VAL A 90 -2.89 -12.48 -0.49
C VAL A 90 -3.16 -12.67 0.99
N ARG A 91 -2.53 -11.87 1.85
CA ARG A 91 -2.63 -11.98 3.32
C ARG A 91 -3.43 -10.87 3.96
N ALA A 92 -3.44 -9.70 3.35
CA ALA A 92 -4.24 -8.58 3.81
C ALA A 92 -4.65 -7.65 2.66
N ILE A 93 -5.76 -6.95 2.86
CA ILE A 93 -6.23 -5.83 2.03
C ILE A 93 -6.50 -4.63 2.95
N ILE A 94 -5.91 -3.48 2.65
CA ILE A 94 -6.14 -2.22 3.37
C ILE A 94 -6.53 -1.16 2.34
N ASP A 95 -7.77 -0.70 2.37
CA ASP A 95 -8.31 0.10 1.28
C ASP A 95 -9.41 1.06 1.77
N HIS A 96 -9.68 2.08 0.97
CA HIS A 96 -10.74 3.06 1.21
C HIS A 96 -11.74 3.18 0.05
N HIS A 97 -11.51 2.46 -1.05
CA HIS A 97 -12.38 2.43 -2.21
C HIS A 97 -13.68 1.63 -1.98
N LYS A 98 -14.59 1.75 -2.94
CA LYS A 98 -15.76 0.86 -3.03
C LYS A 98 -15.29 -0.60 -3.10
N LEU A 99 -16.03 -1.50 -2.48
CA LEU A 99 -15.78 -2.94 -2.61
C LEU A 99 -16.19 -3.42 -4.02
N VAL A 100 -15.28 -4.10 -4.70
CA VAL A 100 -15.42 -4.70 -6.02
C VAL A 100 -15.22 -6.21 -5.91
N GLY A 101 -16.11 -6.98 -6.52
CA GLY A 101 -16.00 -8.45 -6.51
C GLY A 101 -14.94 -8.97 -7.49
N GLY A 102 -14.35 -10.13 -7.18
CA GLY A 102 -13.47 -10.88 -8.08
C GLY A 102 -12.11 -11.28 -7.50
N LEU A 103 -11.79 -10.81 -6.29
CA LEU A 103 -10.69 -11.37 -5.51
C LEU A 103 -11.15 -12.66 -4.80
N GLU A 104 -10.34 -13.71 -4.89
CA GLU A 104 -10.54 -14.99 -4.19
C GLU A 104 -9.22 -15.38 -3.52
N THR A 105 -9.30 -15.86 -2.27
CA THR A 105 -8.14 -16.26 -1.47
C THR A 105 -8.27 -17.71 -1.01
N LYS A 106 -7.14 -18.40 -0.83
CA LYS A 106 -7.12 -19.82 -0.41
C LYS A 106 -7.65 -20.04 1.01
N GLY A 107 -7.66 -19.00 1.83
CA GLY A 107 -8.12 -19.03 3.21
C GLY A 107 -8.50 -17.64 3.71
N PRO A 108 -8.90 -17.53 5.00
CA PRO A 108 -9.20 -16.25 5.61
C PRO A 108 -7.99 -15.31 5.63
N ILE A 109 -8.25 -14.02 5.41
CA ILE A 109 -7.25 -12.94 5.38
C ILE A 109 -7.78 -11.74 6.17
N ASP A 110 -6.89 -10.82 6.54
CA ASP A 110 -7.29 -9.55 7.16
C ASP A 110 -7.74 -8.54 6.08
N ILE A 111 -8.97 -8.06 6.18
CA ILE A 111 -9.50 -7.04 5.26
C ILE A 111 -9.96 -5.84 6.08
N THR A 112 -9.35 -4.70 5.85
CA THR A 112 -9.79 -3.41 6.41
C THR A 112 -10.18 -2.48 5.27
N VAL A 113 -11.49 -2.28 5.10
CA VAL A 113 -12.03 -1.26 4.20
C VAL A 113 -12.80 -0.24 5.03
N ARG A 114 -12.41 1.03 4.95
CA ARG A 114 -13.07 2.11 5.71
C ARG A 114 -13.35 3.30 4.80
N PRO A 115 -14.52 3.96 4.94
CA PRO A 115 -14.87 5.13 4.14
C PRO A 115 -14.15 6.38 4.66
N LEU A 116 -12.81 6.34 4.65
CA LEU A 116 -11.92 7.46 4.89
C LEU A 116 -11.35 7.93 3.54
N ALA A 117 -10.75 9.12 3.54
CA ALA A 117 -10.32 9.73 2.28
C ALA A 117 -9.00 9.18 1.73
N CYS A 118 -8.22 8.42 2.51
CA CYS A 118 -6.88 7.95 2.14
C CYS A 118 -6.54 6.65 2.88
N THR A 119 -5.93 5.69 2.21
CA THR A 119 -5.45 4.41 2.75
C THR A 119 -4.38 4.62 3.82
N ALA A 120 -3.46 5.58 3.64
CA ALA A 120 -2.46 5.91 4.66
C ALA A 120 -3.10 6.34 6.00
N THR A 121 -4.29 6.95 5.97
CA THR A 121 -5.03 7.27 7.22
C THR A 121 -5.43 6.00 7.96
N ILE A 122 -5.91 5.00 7.23
CA ILE A 122 -6.30 3.69 7.79
C ILE A 122 -5.08 3.01 8.39
N MET A 123 -3.94 3.03 7.69
CA MET A 123 -2.69 2.44 8.18
C MET A 123 -2.23 3.08 9.48
N VAL A 124 -2.23 4.41 9.57
CA VAL A 124 -1.86 5.14 10.80
C VAL A 124 -2.77 4.75 11.96
N ASP A 125 -4.08 4.60 11.73
CA ASP A 125 -5.01 4.13 12.76
C ASP A 125 -4.74 2.68 13.17
N LEU A 126 -4.48 1.78 12.21
CA LEU A 126 -4.17 0.37 12.47
C LEU A 126 -2.85 0.18 13.26
N MET A 127 -1.88 1.08 13.10
CA MET A 127 -0.64 1.07 13.89
C MET A 127 -0.89 1.43 15.37
N GLY A 128 -1.95 2.16 15.70
CA GLY A 128 -2.22 2.62 17.06
C GLY A 128 -1.03 3.37 17.67
N ASP A 129 -0.63 3.01 18.90
CA ASP A 129 0.50 3.64 19.61
C ASP A 129 1.84 3.48 18.85
N ASP A 130 1.97 2.45 18.01
CA ASP A 130 3.18 2.24 17.21
C ASP A 130 3.38 3.29 16.12
N ALA A 131 2.33 4.04 15.74
CA ALA A 131 2.45 5.18 14.83
C ALA A 131 3.47 6.22 15.34
N ALA A 132 3.64 6.33 16.66
CA ALA A 132 4.64 7.21 17.27
C ALA A 132 6.09 6.84 16.88
N LYS A 133 6.35 5.57 16.56
CA LYS A 133 7.66 5.03 16.16
C LYS A 133 8.05 5.40 14.72
N MET A 134 7.12 5.90 13.90
CA MET A 134 7.43 6.28 12.52
C MET A 134 8.60 7.27 12.47
N PRO A 135 9.64 7.00 11.66
CA PRO A 135 10.67 7.98 11.38
C PRO A 135 10.08 9.13 10.56
N GLU A 136 10.80 10.24 10.48
CA GLU A 136 10.35 11.47 9.79
C GLU A 136 9.90 11.19 8.35
N ALA A 137 10.65 10.37 7.60
CA ALA A 137 10.31 10.05 6.23
C ALA A 137 8.96 9.30 6.09
N MET A 138 8.61 8.42 7.04
CA MET A 138 7.32 7.69 7.01
C MET A 138 6.16 8.60 7.41
N LYS A 139 6.37 9.49 8.40
CA LYS A 139 5.40 10.54 8.74
C LYS A 139 5.15 11.47 7.55
N GLY A 140 6.22 11.84 6.86
CA GLY A 140 6.19 12.67 5.66
C GLY A 140 5.45 12.01 4.50
N ALA A 141 5.75 10.73 4.22
CA ALA A 141 5.04 9.95 3.20
C ALA A 141 3.55 9.85 3.52
N ALA A 142 3.18 9.40 4.73
CA ALA A 142 1.79 9.28 5.15
C ALA A 142 1.02 10.60 5.01
N LEU A 143 1.61 11.72 5.44
CA LEU A 143 1.02 13.04 5.27
C LEU A 143 0.85 13.42 3.79
N THR A 144 1.82 13.07 2.94
CA THR A 144 1.76 13.40 1.51
C THR A 144 0.65 12.62 0.80
N CYS A 145 0.46 11.33 1.12
CA CYS A 145 -0.68 10.53 0.66
C CYS A 145 -2.01 11.18 1.08
N ILE A 146 -2.14 11.54 2.36
CA ILE A 146 -3.37 12.19 2.87
C ILE A 146 -3.66 13.50 2.14
N LEU A 147 -2.65 14.34 1.91
CA LEU A 147 -2.83 15.61 1.20
C LEU A 147 -3.19 15.40 -0.27
N SER A 148 -2.63 14.38 -0.91
CA SER A 148 -2.94 13.98 -2.30
C SER A 148 -4.43 13.63 -2.43
N ASP A 149 -4.89 12.60 -1.73
CA ASP A 149 -6.24 12.06 -1.97
C ASP A 149 -7.34 13.01 -1.52
N THR A 150 -7.04 13.81 -0.51
CA THR A 150 -7.98 14.82 -0.01
C THR A 150 -7.93 16.13 -0.76
N LEU A 151 -7.01 16.31 -1.72
CA LEU A 151 -6.75 17.60 -2.39
C LEU A 151 -6.54 18.74 -1.39
N GLU A 152 -5.64 18.54 -0.42
CA GLU A 152 -5.41 19.46 0.70
C GLU A 152 -6.69 19.68 1.53
N PHE A 153 -7.41 18.59 1.84
CA PHE A 153 -8.66 18.57 2.62
C PHE A 153 -9.84 19.32 1.96
N ARG A 154 -9.98 19.22 0.63
CA ARG A 154 -11.01 19.89 -0.19
C ARG A 154 -11.83 18.96 -1.10
N SER A 155 -11.56 17.65 -1.09
CA SER A 155 -12.26 16.62 -1.88
C SER A 155 -13.75 16.54 -1.60
#